data_AF-D2Z4I6-F1
#
_entry.id   AF-D2Z4I6-F1
#
_cell.length_a   1.000
_cell.length_b   1.000
_cell.length_c   1.000
_cell.angle_alpha   90.00
_cell.angle_beta   90.00
_cell.angle_gamma   90.00
#
_symmetry.space_group_name_H-M   'P 1'
#
loop_
_entity.id
_entity.type
_entity.pdbx_description
1 polymer ?
#
loop_
_entity_poly.entity_id
_entity_poly.type
_entity_poly.pdbx_seq_one_letter_code
_entity_poly.pdbx_strand_id
1 'polypeptide(L)'
;MGKTIYIFSAGELKRKENTVVFEGEDGRKFLPVETTDELMIFGEVSLNKRFLEFCTVSHVPLHFFNHHGYYQGSYSPREFLNSGATILAQAACYLDHEKRVDIARRIVCGAMENMAVVLNYYRRRGNESLVSMLSNIESYKGKLDKSDSVAEIMGLEGNGREAYYSAFDHITGGGPFAFDVRSRRPPQNRMNALISFLNSMCYVTALSQIYRTHLDPRIGFLHETNFRRFSLNLDVAEIFKPILVDRIIFSLINKKVIQAKHFEDGPSGGIYLQESGRKIVVSAWEERLQQTIDHPRLKRKVSYRGLMRMEVHKLEKHILGDQTYEPHISGW
;
A
#
# COMPACT_ATOMS: atom_id res chain seq x y z
N MET A 1 -15.84 -4.42 10.12
CA MET A 1 -14.84 -3.47 9.59
C MET A 1 -15.63 -2.37 8.91
N GLY A 2 -15.34 -1.11 9.19
CA GLY A 2 -16.03 0.00 8.55
C GLY A 2 -15.65 0.14 7.08
N LYS A 3 -16.29 1.09 6.40
CA LYS A 3 -16.12 1.40 4.99
C LYS A 3 -15.11 2.54 4.83
N THR A 4 -14.27 2.42 3.83
CA THR A 4 -13.44 3.53 3.36
C THR A 4 -14.30 4.36 2.41
N ILE A 5 -14.41 5.66 2.66
CA ILE A 5 -15.21 6.56 1.82
C ILE A 5 -14.29 7.36 0.91
N TYR A 6 -14.65 7.45 -0.37
CA TYR A 6 -13.89 8.11 -1.41
C TYR A 6 -14.63 9.37 -1.89
N ILE A 7 -13.96 10.52 -1.82
CA ILE A 7 -14.51 11.82 -2.20
C ILE A 7 -13.72 12.36 -3.40
N PHE A 8 -14.35 12.31 -4.58
CA PHE A 8 -13.76 12.80 -5.84
C PHE A 8 -14.27 14.19 -6.24
N SER A 9 -15.51 14.53 -5.88
CA SER A 9 -16.11 15.80 -6.21
C SER A 9 -15.66 16.90 -5.25
N ALA A 10 -15.68 18.14 -5.74
CA ALA A 10 -15.49 19.31 -4.90
C ALA A 10 -16.68 19.52 -3.96
N GLY A 11 -16.43 20.08 -2.78
CA GLY A 11 -17.50 20.31 -1.81
C GLY A 11 -17.01 20.69 -0.43
N GLU A 12 -17.90 20.62 0.56
CA GLU A 12 -17.62 20.97 1.95
C GLU A 12 -17.89 19.78 2.88
N LEU A 13 -16.94 19.51 3.78
CA LEU A 13 -17.05 18.50 4.83
C LEU A 13 -17.41 19.16 6.17
N LYS A 14 -18.58 18.79 6.71
CA LYS A 14 -19.11 19.32 7.97
C LYS A 14 -19.51 18.22 8.93
N ARG A 15 -19.49 18.55 10.22
CA ARG A 15 -20.23 17.79 11.24
C ARG A 15 -21.68 18.26 11.25
N LYS A 16 -22.62 17.32 11.18
CA LYS A 16 -24.03 17.56 11.56
C LYS A 16 -24.40 16.56 12.64
N GLU A 17 -24.62 17.05 13.86
CA GLU A 17 -24.90 16.19 15.03
C GLU A 17 -23.84 15.10 15.20
N ASN A 18 -24.21 13.83 15.05
CA ASN A 18 -23.32 12.67 15.18
C ASN A 18 -22.97 12.03 13.82
N THR A 19 -23.11 12.76 12.72
CA THR A 19 -22.72 12.26 11.38
C THR A 19 -21.85 13.27 10.64
N VAL A 20 -21.02 12.76 9.74
CA VAL A 20 -20.31 13.59 8.75
C VAL A 20 -21.25 13.85 7.59
N VAL A 21 -21.26 15.09 7.12
CA VAL A 21 -22.01 15.51 5.94
C VAL A 21 -21.02 16.04 4.91
N PHE A 22 -21.13 15.52 3.70
CA PHE A 22 -20.46 16.06 2.52
C PHE A 22 -21.48 16.81 1.67
N GLU A 23 -21.23 18.09 1.41
CA GLU A 23 -22.06 18.94 0.56
C GLU A 23 -21.29 19.26 -0.72
N GLY A 24 -21.62 18.58 -1.82
CA GLY A 24 -21.00 18.81 -3.13
C GLY A 24 -22.03 19.26 -4.17
N GLU A 25 -21.60 19.38 -5.43
CA GLU A 25 -22.46 19.76 -6.56
C GLU A 25 -23.64 18.80 -6.77
N ASP A 26 -23.42 17.50 -6.56
CA ASP A 26 -24.47 16.46 -6.64
C ASP A 26 -25.43 16.44 -5.43
N GLY A 27 -25.31 17.43 -4.54
CA GLY A 27 -26.10 17.55 -3.33
C GLY A 27 -25.43 16.99 -2.07
N ARG A 28 -26.27 16.80 -1.04
CA ARG A 28 -25.84 16.45 0.31
C ARG A 28 -25.77 14.93 0.51
N LYS A 29 -24.62 14.42 0.94
CA LYS A 29 -24.39 13.02 1.31
C LYS A 29 -24.11 12.91 2.80
N PHE A 30 -24.81 11.99 3.47
CA PHE A 30 -24.59 11.66 4.88
C PHE A 30 -23.66 10.47 4.99
N LEU A 31 -22.62 10.60 5.81
CA LEU A 31 -21.56 9.62 6.03
C LEU A 31 -21.62 9.19 7.51
N PRO A 32 -22.23 8.02 7.82
CA PRO A 32 -22.32 7.52 9.18
C PRO A 32 -20.93 7.18 9.73
N VAL A 33 -20.50 7.86 10.79
CA VAL A 33 -19.14 7.70 11.32
C VAL A 33 -18.92 6.32 11.94
N GLU A 34 -19.96 5.71 12.48
CA GLU A 34 -19.93 4.39 13.11
C GLU A 34 -19.54 3.28 12.12
N THR A 35 -19.78 3.54 10.83
CA THR A 35 -19.47 2.61 9.75
C THR A 35 -18.39 3.14 8.82
N THR A 36 -17.74 4.27 9.15
CA THR A 36 -16.70 4.88 8.33
C THR A 36 -15.34 4.67 8.99
N ASP A 37 -14.47 3.91 8.32
CA ASP A 37 -13.14 3.60 8.82
C ASP A 37 -12.12 4.72 8.54
N GLU A 38 -12.29 5.46 7.42
CA GLU A 38 -11.42 6.55 6.96
C GLU A 38 -12.05 7.30 5.76
N LEU A 39 -11.59 8.53 5.51
CA LEU A 39 -11.93 9.31 4.30
C LEU A 39 -10.72 9.48 3.39
N MET A 40 -10.86 9.12 2.12
CA MET A 40 -9.88 9.33 1.04
C MET A 40 -10.36 10.49 0.16
N ILE A 41 -9.66 11.61 0.20
CA ILE A 41 -10.09 12.90 -0.37
C ILE A 41 -9.22 13.22 -1.59
N PHE A 42 -9.83 13.11 -2.78
CA PHE A 42 -9.22 13.41 -4.07
C PHE A 42 -9.74 14.73 -4.69
N GLY A 43 -10.95 15.15 -4.31
CA GLY A 43 -11.53 16.41 -4.75
C GLY A 43 -11.10 17.60 -3.89
N GLU A 44 -11.32 18.80 -4.41
CA GLU A 44 -11.10 20.05 -3.69
C GLU A 44 -12.18 20.24 -2.61
N VAL A 45 -11.80 20.15 -1.33
CA VAL A 45 -12.75 20.24 -0.23
C VAL A 45 -12.42 21.35 0.75
N SER A 46 -13.46 22.01 1.27
CA SER A 46 -13.37 22.87 2.44
C SER A 46 -13.79 22.11 3.71
N LEU A 47 -13.14 22.42 4.83
CA LEU A 47 -13.44 21.86 6.14
C LEU A 47 -13.09 22.88 7.23
N ASN A 48 -13.60 22.67 8.45
CA ASN A 48 -13.33 23.55 9.58
C ASN A 48 -12.83 22.76 10.81
N LYS A 49 -12.35 23.48 11.83
CA LYS A 49 -11.86 22.90 13.08
C LYS A 49 -12.87 21.96 13.75
N ARG A 50 -14.15 22.32 13.77
CA ARG A 50 -15.22 21.52 14.39
C ARG A 50 -15.38 20.15 13.73
N PHE A 51 -15.19 20.08 12.41
CA PHE A 51 -15.17 18.82 11.68
C PHE A 51 -13.94 17.97 12.07
N LEU A 52 -12.75 18.55 12.13
CA LEU A 52 -11.53 17.84 12.54
C LEU A 52 -11.61 17.31 13.98
N GLU A 53 -12.14 18.11 14.93
CA GLU A 53 -12.39 17.69 16.31
C GLU A 53 -13.33 16.47 16.35
N PHE A 54 -14.38 16.48 15.51
CA PHE A 54 -15.30 15.36 15.42
C PHE A 54 -14.65 14.10 14.85
N CYS A 55 -13.89 14.22 13.76
CA CYS A 55 -13.09 13.13 13.22
C CYS A 55 -12.13 12.54 14.26
N THR A 56 -11.55 13.36 15.15
CA THR A 56 -10.71 12.86 16.24
C THR A 56 -11.48 12.01 17.24
N VAL A 57 -12.64 12.50 17.71
CA VAL A 57 -13.47 11.78 18.68
C VAL A 57 -14.04 10.49 18.07
N SER A 58 -14.37 10.51 16.78
CA SER A 58 -14.85 9.33 16.05
C SER A 58 -13.74 8.42 15.52
N HIS A 59 -12.46 8.76 15.76
CA HIS A 59 -11.30 8.03 15.27
C HIS A 59 -11.28 7.79 13.74
N VAL A 60 -11.77 8.76 12.95
CA VAL A 60 -11.80 8.71 11.49
C VAL A 60 -10.64 9.53 10.90
N PRO A 61 -9.58 8.90 10.36
CA PRO A 61 -8.50 9.61 9.68
C PRO A 61 -8.94 10.13 8.31
N LEU A 62 -8.28 11.22 7.89
CA LEU A 62 -8.48 11.85 6.58
C LEU A 62 -7.18 11.79 5.79
N HIS A 63 -7.25 11.31 4.56
CA HIS A 63 -6.10 11.20 3.65
C HIS A 63 -6.33 12.09 2.43
N PHE A 64 -5.41 13.01 2.16
CA PHE A 64 -5.53 14.00 1.10
C PHE A 64 -4.61 13.66 -0.07
N PHE A 65 -5.14 13.80 -1.27
CA PHE A 65 -4.45 13.59 -2.53
C PHE A 65 -4.56 14.87 -3.37
N ASN A 66 -3.55 15.15 -4.20
CA ASN A 66 -3.61 16.28 -5.13
C ASN A 66 -4.42 15.94 -6.39
N HIS A 67 -4.55 16.92 -7.29
CA HIS A 67 -5.25 16.78 -8.56
C HIS A 67 -4.79 15.59 -9.44
N HIS A 68 -3.54 15.15 -9.31
CA HIS A 68 -2.99 14.01 -10.04
C HIS A 68 -3.09 12.68 -9.27
N GLY A 69 -3.78 12.67 -8.13
CA GLY A 69 -3.95 11.49 -7.29
C GLY A 69 -2.72 11.14 -6.45
N TYR A 70 -1.76 12.05 -6.30
CA TYR A 70 -0.64 11.83 -5.39
C TYR A 70 -1.00 12.17 -3.97
N TYR A 71 -0.66 11.27 -3.06
CA TYR A 71 -0.77 11.48 -1.62
C TYR A 71 0.01 12.72 -1.16
N GLN A 72 -0.68 13.64 -0.49
CA GLN A 72 -0.12 14.88 0.07
C GLN A 72 0.10 14.81 1.58
N GLY A 73 -0.77 14.08 2.28
CA GLY A 73 -0.69 13.99 3.72
C GLY A 73 -1.96 13.45 4.34
N SER A 74 -1.95 13.39 5.67
CA SER A 74 -3.09 12.92 6.43
C SER A 74 -3.31 13.75 7.68
N TYR A 75 -4.57 13.92 8.00
CA TYR A 75 -5.00 14.25 9.34
C TYR A 75 -5.29 12.93 10.04
N SER A 76 -4.46 12.59 11.03
CA SER A 76 -4.69 11.45 11.90
C SER A 76 -5.23 11.94 13.24
N PRO A 77 -6.35 11.38 13.73
CA PRO A 77 -6.77 11.54 15.11
C PRO A 77 -5.61 11.32 16.08
N ARG A 78 -5.62 12.03 17.21
CA ARG A 78 -4.65 11.79 18.28
C ARG A 78 -4.61 10.29 18.61
N GLU A 79 -3.39 9.74 18.72
CA GLU A 79 -3.18 8.34 19.05
C GLU A 79 -3.96 7.97 20.31
N PHE A 80 -4.85 6.98 20.16
CA PHE A 80 -5.69 6.47 21.23
C PHE A 80 -5.18 5.12 21.75
N LEU A 81 -4.41 4.38 20.93
CA LEU A 81 -3.73 3.14 21.27
C LEU A 81 -2.29 3.42 21.72
N ASN A 82 -2.13 4.13 22.84
CA ASN A 82 -0.81 4.47 23.35
C ASN A 82 -0.20 3.29 24.13
N SER A 83 0.98 2.83 23.70
CA SER A 83 1.81 1.88 24.47
C SER A 83 3.25 2.37 24.48
N GLY A 84 3.65 3.01 25.58
CA GLY A 84 5.05 3.47 25.74
C GLY A 84 6.03 2.30 25.69
N ALA A 85 5.64 1.13 26.20
CA ALA A 85 6.46 -0.08 26.14
C ALA A 85 6.72 -0.53 24.70
N THR A 86 5.69 -0.52 23.84
CA THR A 86 5.83 -0.92 22.43
C THR A 86 6.73 0.06 21.66
N ILE A 87 6.58 1.37 21.89
CA ILE A 87 7.43 2.38 21.23
C ILE A 87 8.90 2.23 21.65
N LEU A 88 9.15 2.03 22.95
CA LEU A 88 10.52 1.80 23.46
C LEU A 88 11.13 0.52 22.88
N ALA A 89 10.36 -0.56 22.80
CA ALA A 89 10.81 -1.81 22.19
C ALA A 89 11.09 -1.64 20.69
N GLN A 90 10.22 -0.94 19.95
CA GLN A 90 10.39 -0.67 18.52
C GLN A 90 11.67 0.16 18.26
N ALA A 91 11.90 1.20 19.07
CA ALA A 91 13.12 2.00 19.00
C ALA A 91 14.37 1.17 19.37
N ALA A 92 14.29 0.33 20.40
CA ALA A 92 15.39 -0.56 20.79
C ALA A 92 15.75 -1.54 19.66
N CYS A 93 14.76 -2.15 19.00
CA CYS A 93 14.98 -3.00 17.83
C CYS A 93 15.58 -2.24 16.64
N TYR A 94 15.25 -0.96 16.46
CA TYR A 94 15.83 -0.14 15.37
C TYR A 94 17.29 0.24 15.63
N LEU A 95 17.62 0.56 16.88
CA LEU A 95 18.97 0.96 17.31
C LEU A 95 19.93 -0.25 17.40
N ASP A 96 19.39 -1.44 17.67
CA ASP A 96 20.11 -2.70 17.63
C ASP A 96 20.32 -3.15 16.17
N HIS A 97 21.59 -3.20 15.76
CA HIS A 97 21.97 -3.49 14.38
C HIS A 97 21.48 -4.87 13.92
N GLU A 98 21.70 -5.92 14.71
CA GLU A 98 21.35 -7.30 14.35
C GLU A 98 19.84 -7.47 14.24
N LYS A 99 19.08 -6.91 15.19
CA LYS A 99 17.61 -6.97 15.18
C LYS A 99 17.03 -6.22 13.99
N ARG A 100 17.54 -5.01 13.70
CA ARG A 100 17.09 -4.23 12.54
C ARG A 100 17.35 -4.97 11.24
N VAL A 101 18.55 -5.56 11.09
CA VAL A 101 18.92 -6.34 9.91
C VAL A 101 18.03 -7.58 9.76
N ASP A 102 17.74 -8.33 10.84
CA ASP A 102 16.84 -9.48 10.80
C ASP A 102 15.42 -9.10 10.34
N ILE A 103 14.85 -8.04 10.91
CA ILE A 103 13.51 -7.57 10.51
C ILE A 103 13.51 -7.13 9.05
N ALA A 104 14.48 -6.32 8.62
CA ALA A 104 14.58 -5.84 7.24
C ALA A 104 14.71 -7.03 6.25
N ARG A 105 15.55 -8.02 6.58
CA ARG A 105 15.74 -9.24 5.78
C ARG A 105 14.43 -10.01 5.62
N ARG A 106 13.68 -10.21 6.71
CA ARG A 106 12.38 -10.90 6.69
C ARG A 106 11.37 -10.18 5.82
N ILE A 107 11.31 -8.85 5.89
CA ILE A 107 10.39 -8.05 5.05
C ILE A 107 10.71 -8.22 3.57
N VAL A 108 11.99 -8.10 3.18
CA VAL A 108 12.40 -8.25 1.77
C VAL A 108 12.21 -9.67 1.28
N CYS A 109 12.53 -10.67 2.09
CA CYS A 109 12.27 -12.07 1.75
C CYS A 109 10.78 -12.30 1.48
N GLY A 110 9.89 -11.82 2.36
CA GLY A 110 8.45 -11.91 2.16
C GLY A 110 7.96 -11.18 0.89
N ALA A 111 8.50 -10.01 0.58
CA ALA A 111 8.17 -9.29 -0.64
C ALA A 111 8.59 -10.07 -1.90
N MET A 112 9.82 -10.61 -1.93
CA MET A 112 10.33 -11.42 -3.03
C MET A 112 9.57 -12.74 -3.20
N GLU A 113 9.18 -13.40 -2.10
CA GLU A 113 8.34 -14.60 -2.17
C GLU A 113 6.98 -14.31 -2.79
N ASN A 114 6.34 -13.19 -2.41
CA ASN A 114 5.08 -12.79 -3.02
C ASN A 114 5.23 -12.43 -4.50
N MET A 115 6.36 -11.83 -4.92
CA MET A 115 6.68 -11.64 -6.35
C MET A 115 6.78 -12.98 -7.07
N ALA A 116 7.52 -13.94 -6.51
CA ALA A 116 7.69 -15.27 -7.07
C ALA A 116 6.37 -16.03 -7.18
N VAL A 117 5.47 -15.91 -6.19
CA VAL A 117 4.11 -16.45 -6.24
C VAL A 117 3.33 -15.89 -7.43
N VAL A 118 3.37 -14.57 -7.63
CA VAL A 118 2.67 -13.91 -8.75
C VAL A 118 3.26 -14.35 -10.10
N LEU A 119 4.58 -14.38 -10.24
CA LEU A 119 5.22 -14.84 -11.48
C LEU A 119 4.89 -16.31 -11.78
N ASN A 120 4.94 -17.18 -10.77
CA ASN A 120 4.59 -18.60 -10.93
C ASN A 120 3.14 -18.79 -11.39
N TYR A 121 2.21 -17.98 -10.89
CA TYR A 121 0.81 -18.01 -11.33
C TYR A 121 0.68 -17.74 -12.83
N TYR A 122 1.38 -16.73 -13.36
CA TYR A 122 1.33 -16.42 -14.80
C TYR A 122 2.14 -17.40 -15.64
N ARG A 123 3.27 -17.91 -15.13
CA ARG A 123 4.05 -18.96 -15.80
C ARG A 123 3.20 -20.20 -16.06
N ARG A 124 2.49 -20.69 -15.04
CA ARG A 124 1.58 -21.87 -15.15
C ARG A 124 0.45 -21.68 -16.17
N ARG A 125 0.23 -20.47 -16.67
CA ARG A 125 -0.75 -20.15 -17.73
C ARG A 125 -0.12 -20.02 -19.11
N GLY A 126 1.09 -20.56 -19.29
CA GLY A 126 1.77 -20.67 -20.57
C GLY A 126 2.78 -19.54 -20.85
N ASN A 127 3.20 -18.80 -19.82
CA ASN A 127 4.20 -17.74 -19.99
C ASN A 127 5.59 -18.20 -19.53
N GLU A 128 6.24 -19.03 -20.35
CA GLU A 128 7.58 -19.58 -20.07
C GLU A 128 8.68 -18.50 -20.06
N SER A 129 8.42 -17.33 -20.64
CA SER A 129 9.39 -16.21 -20.62
C SER A 129 9.69 -15.68 -19.21
N LEU A 130 8.88 -16.06 -18.21
CA LEU A 130 9.04 -15.64 -16.81
C LEU A 130 10.06 -16.46 -16.01
N VAL A 131 10.58 -17.55 -16.57
CA VAL A 131 11.51 -18.46 -15.86
C VAL A 131 12.81 -17.75 -15.45
N SER A 132 13.36 -16.89 -16.32
CA SER A 132 14.58 -16.13 -16.02
C SER A 132 14.36 -15.14 -14.88
N MET A 133 13.24 -14.40 -14.87
CA MET A 133 12.90 -13.47 -13.78
C MET A 133 12.70 -14.20 -12.45
N LEU A 134 12.05 -15.37 -12.46
CA LEU A 134 11.92 -16.23 -11.27
C LEU A 134 13.29 -16.67 -10.74
N SER A 135 14.17 -17.15 -11.62
CA SER A 135 15.53 -17.56 -11.25
C SER A 135 16.34 -16.41 -10.64
N ASN A 136 16.21 -15.20 -11.21
CA ASN A 136 16.85 -14.00 -10.65
C ASN A 136 16.34 -13.68 -9.24
N ILE A 137 15.02 -13.72 -9.02
CA ILE A 137 14.44 -13.49 -7.69
C ILE A 137 14.96 -14.52 -6.68
N GLU A 138 14.98 -15.81 -7.02
CA GLU A 138 15.52 -16.84 -6.13
C GLU A 138 17.02 -16.64 -5.84
N SER A 139 17.79 -16.23 -6.85
CA SER A 139 19.22 -15.89 -6.68
C SER A 139 19.42 -14.71 -5.72
N TYR A 140 18.61 -13.65 -5.82
CA TYR A 140 18.68 -12.53 -4.88
C TYR A 140 18.23 -12.91 -3.47
N LYS A 141 17.19 -13.75 -3.34
CA LYS A 141 16.76 -14.29 -2.04
C LYS A 141 17.89 -15.07 -1.36
N GLY A 142 18.58 -15.94 -2.07
CA GLY A 142 19.71 -16.71 -1.52
C GLY A 142 20.89 -15.85 -1.06
N LYS A 143 20.97 -14.57 -1.49
CA LYS A 143 21.97 -13.61 -1.02
C LYS A 143 21.53 -12.89 0.27
N LEU A 144 20.23 -12.73 0.51
CA LEU A 144 19.71 -12.02 1.69
C LEU A 144 20.19 -12.64 3.01
N ASP A 145 20.33 -13.97 3.07
CA ASP A 145 20.79 -14.68 4.27
C ASP A 145 22.23 -14.32 4.66
N LYS A 146 23.03 -13.87 3.70
CA LYS A 146 24.44 -13.48 3.90
C LYS A 146 24.64 -11.97 4.01
N SER A 147 23.57 -11.18 3.84
CA SER A 147 23.66 -9.73 3.90
C SER A 147 23.66 -9.25 5.35
N ASP A 148 24.69 -8.49 5.71
CA ASP A 148 24.92 -8.02 7.09
C ASP A 148 24.52 -6.55 7.29
N SER A 149 23.97 -5.90 6.26
CA SER A 149 23.55 -4.51 6.37
C SER A 149 22.21 -4.24 5.70
N VAL A 150 21.45 -3.29 6.27
CA VAL A 150 20.18 -2.83 5.70
C VAL A 150 20.37 -2.23 4.31
N ALA A 151 21.51 -1.55 4.07
CA ALA A 151 21.82 -0.98 2.76
C ALA A 151 21.98 -2.05 1.67
N GLU A 152 22.66 -3.15 1.98
CA GLU A 152 22.79 -4.29 1.07
C GLU A 152 21.43 -4.96 0.81
N ILE A 153 20.64 -5.17 1.87
CA ILE A 153 19.28 -5.72 1.78
C ILE A 153 18.39 -4.84 0.89
N MET A 154 18.47 -3.51 1.01
CA MET A 154 17.75 -2.58 0.13
C MET A 154 18.24 -2.67 -1.32
N GLY A 155 19.54 -2.85 -1.55
CA GLY A 155 20.08 -3.07 -2.90
C GLY A 155 19.52 -4.35 -3.54
N LEU A 156 19.45 -5.43 -2.76
CA LEU A 156 18.83 -6.69 -3.20
C LEU A 156 17.32 -6.54 -3.46
N GLU A 157 16.60 -5.81 -2.60
CA GLU A 157 15.18 -5.46 -2.84
C GLU A 157 15.00 -4.74 -4.17
N GLY A 158 15.82 -3.73 -4.46
CA GLY A 158 15.77 -2.97 -5.70
C GLY A 158 16.02 -3.85 -6.93
N ASN A 159 17.05 -4.69 -6.88
CA ASN A 159 17.37 -5.63 -7.97
C ASN A 159 16.25 -6.66 -8.19
N GLY A 160 15.71 -7.23 -7.11
CA GLY A 160 14.58 -8.16 -7.19
C GLY A 160 13.33 -7.49 -7.75
N ARG A 161 13.08 -6.23 -7.38
CA ARG A 161 11.97 -5.42 -7.91
C ARG A 161 12.14 -5.14 -9.40
N GLU A 162 13.34 -4.80 -9.84
CA GLU A 162 13.64 -4.52 -11.25
C GLU A 162 13.46 -5.78 -12.10
N ALA A 163 14.01 -6.91 -11.65
CA ALA A 163 13.78 -8.21 -12.29
C ALA A 163 12.28 -8.54 -12.36
N TYR A 164 11.54 -8.31 -11.28
CA TYR A 164 10.10 -8.50 -11.26
C TYR A 164 9.34 -7.56 -12.21
N TYR A 165 9.72 -6.27 -12.29
CA TYR A 165 9.07 -5.34 -13.22
C TYR A 165 9.34 -5.67 -14.68
N SER A 166 10.50 -6.24 -15.02
CA SER A 166 10.77 -6.70 -16.40
C SER A 166 9.78 -7.77 -16.88
N ALA A 167 9.11 -8.48 -15.95
CA ALA A 167 8.05 -9.44 -16.29
C ALA A 167 6.72 -8.77 -16.69
N PHE A 168 6.52 -7.47 -16.44
CA PHE A 168 5.21 -6.83 -16.58
C PHE A 168 4.74 -6.81 -18.04
N ASP A 169 5.62 -6.54 -18.98
CA ASP A 169 5.28 -6.51 -20.41
C ASP A 169 4.97 -7.91 -20.93
N HIS A 170 5.67 -8.94 -20.41
CA HIS A 170 5.33 -10.33 -20.69
C HIS A 170 3.95 -10.73 -20.17
N ILE A 171 3.52 -10.17 -19.03
CA ILE A 171 2.22 -10.48 -18.42
C ILE A 171 1.07 -9.70 -19.07
N THR A 172 1.32 -8.47 -19.50
CA THR A 172 0.29 -7.57 -20.03
C THR A 172 0.24 -7.51 -21.56
N GLY A 173 1.25 -8.06 -22.23
CA GLY A 173 1.41 -7.97 -23.68
C GLY A 173 1.96 -6.63 -24.17
N GLY A 174 2.38 -5.75 -23.26
CA GLY A 174 2.98 -4.45 -23.58
C GLY A 174 2.02 -3.48 -24.29
N GLY A 175 2.44 -2.96 -25.44
CA GLY A 175 1.66 -2.03 -26.26
C GLY A 175 1.44 -0.66 -25.57
N PRO A 176 0.20 -0.14 -25.48
CA PRO A 176 -0.08 1.15 -24.83
C PRO A 176 0.32 1.23 -23.35
N PHE A 177 0.62 0.07 -22.73
CA PHE A 177 1.01 -0.08 -21.34
C PHE A 177 2.43 -0.66 -21.17
N ALA A 178 3.29 -0.57 -22.19
CA ALA A 178 4.69 -0.96 -22.04
C ALA A 178 5.36 -0.28 -20.83
N PHE A 179 6.08 -1.06 -20.02
CA PHE A 179 6.68 -0.58 -18.78
C PHE A 179 7.98 0.17 -19.01
N ASP A 180 8.87 -0.37 -19.85
CA ASP A 180 10.23 0.14 -20.11
C ASP A 180 11.09 0.24 -18.83
N VAL A 181 11.02 1.38 -18.12
CA VAL A 181 11.74 1.62 -16.86
C VAL A 181 10.87 2.30 -15.82
N ARG A 182 11.16 2.08 -14.53
CA ARG A 182 10.43 2.74 -13.43
C ARG A 182 10.69 4.25 -13.43
N SER A 183 9.67 5.04 -13.73
CA SER A 183 9.68 6.51 -13.64
C SER A 183 8.61 7.01 -12.66
N ARG A 184 9.02 7.74 -11.61
CA ARG A 184 8.14 8.08 -10.47
C ARG A 184 7.53 9.48 -10.55
N ARG A 185 8.34 10.52 -10.74
CA ARG A 185 7.92 11.93 -10.67
C ARG A 185 8.69 12.76 -11.71
N PRO A 186 8.14 13.03 -12.90
CA PRO A 186 6.84 12.56 -13.39
C PRO A 186 6.89 11.11 -13.96
N PRO A 187 5.78 10.35 -13.89
CA PRO A 187 5.63 9.06 -14.56
C PRO A 187 5.63 9.26 -16.08
N GLN A 188 6.48 8.52 -16.79
CA GLN A 188 6.71 8.68 -18.23
C GLN A 188 5.80 7.80 -19.10
N ASN A 189 5.04 6.88 -18.51
CA ASN A 189 4.09 6.04 -19.21
C ASN A 189 2.91 5.62 -18.33
N ARG A 190 1.88 5.04 -18.97
CA ARG A 190 0.61 4.64 -18.31
C ARG A 190 0.82 3.57 -17.24
N MET A 191 1.77 2.65 -17.45
CA MET A 191 2.12 1.64 -16.46
C MET A 191 2.71 2.27 -15.19
N ASN A 192 3.66 3.19 -15.35
CA ASN A 192 4.24 3.96 -14.25
C ASN A 192 3.20 4.82 -13.52
N ALA A 193 2.22 5.37 -14.23
CA ALA A 193 1.10 6.09 -13.63
C ALA A 193 0.24 5.17 -12.73
N LEU A 194 -0.13 3.98 -13.23
CA LEU A 194 -0.86 2.97 -12.45
C LEU A 194 -0.08 2.51 -11.21
N ILE A 195 1.18 2.14 -11.37
CA ILE A 195 2.06 1.69 -10.28
C ILE A 195 2.18 2.80 -9.23
N SER A 196 2.39 4.05 -9.64
CA SER A 196 2.56 5.17 -8.70
C SER A 196 1.28 5.46 -7.92
N PHE A 197 0.12 5.44 -8.58
CA PHE A 197 -1.17 5.67 -7.96
C PHE A 197 -1.52 4.55 -6.97
N LEU A 198 -1.44 3.28 -7.39
CA LEU A 198 -1.76 2.14 -6.53
C LEU A 198 -0.75 1.93 -5.41
N ASN A 199 0.54 2.22 -5.61
CA ASN A 199 1.50 2.25 -4.51
C ASN A 199 1.13 3.29 -3.47
N SER A 200 0.69 4.48 -3.89
CA SER A 200 0.22 5.52 -2.96
C SER A 200 -0.97 5.02 -2.14
N MET A 201 -1.93 4.35 -2.78
CA MET A 201 -3.06 3.70 -2.08
C MET A 201 -2.61 2.62 -1.09
N CYS A 202 -1.63 1.80 -1.47
CA CYS A 202 -1.06 0.76 -0.60
C CYS A 202 -0.37 1.37 0.62
N TYR A 203 0.45 2.41 0.44
CA TYR A 203 1.14 3.11 1.53
C TYR A 203 0.16 3.73 2.53
N VAL A 204 -0.92 4.34 2.03
CA VAL A 204 -1.95 4.95 2.87
C VAL A 204 -2.74 3.86 3.62
N THR A 205 -3.08 2.76 2.95
CA THR A 205 -3.77 1.63 3.58
C THR A 205 -2.92 1.01 4.69
N ALA A 206 -1.61 0.82 4.44
CA ALA A 206 -0.66 0.32 5.44
C ALA A 206 -0.53 1.27 6.63
N LEU A 207 -0.36 2.57 6.37
CA LEU A 207 -0.34 3.61 7.40
C LEU A 207 -1.60 3.57 8.27
N SER A 208 -2.76 3.49 7.63
CA SER A 208 -4.06 3.38 8.30
C SER A 208 -4.19 2.10 9.13
N GLN A 209 -3.61 0.98 8.70
CA GLN A 209 -3.58 -0.24 9.53
C GLN A 209 -2.59 -0.11 10.70
N ILE A 210 -1.45 0.55 10.53
CA ILE A 210 -0.48 0.80 11.60
C ILE A 210 -1.09 1.65 12.72
N TYR A 211 -1.83 2.71 12.38
CA TYR A 211 -2.56 3.53 13.36
C TYR A 211 -3.63 2.77 14.16
N ARG A 212 -3.98 1.54 13.78
CA ARG A 212 -4.88 0.65 14.51
C ARG A 212 -4.13 -0.37 15.39
N THR A 213 -2.83 -0.14 15.59
CA THR A 213 -1.94 -0.94 16.44
C THR A 213 -1.17 -0.01 17.38
N HIS A 214 -0.26 -0.56 18.18
CA HIS A 214 0.60 0.23 19.06
C HIS A 214 1.98 0.58 18.45
N LEU A 215 2.23 0.23 17.18
CA LEU A 215 3.46 0.57 16.49
C LEU A 215 3.45 2.01 15.99
N ASP A 216 4.59 2.68 16.10
CA ASP A 216 4.80 4.02 15.56
C ASP A 216 5.12 3.93 14.05
N PRO A 217 4.35 4.60 13.18
CA PRO A 217 4.57 4.56 11.73
C PRO A 217 5.86 5.25 11.26
N ARG A 218 6.48 6.07 12.12
CA ARG A 218 7.71 6.80 11.82
C ARG A 218 8.94 5.89 11.86
N ILE A 219 8.92 4.83 12.67
CA ILE A 219 10.07 3.94 12.87
C ILE A 219 9.95 2.72 11.94
N GLY A 220 10.60 2.80 10.78
CA GLY A 220 10.77 1.66 9.85
C GLY A 220 12.08 0.90 10.11
N PHE A 221 12.19 -0.32 9.58
CA PHE A 221 13.36 -1.19 9.74
C PHE A 221 14.17 -1.35 8.43
N LEU A 222 13.48 -1.50 7.30
CA LEU A 222 14.08 -1.56 5.98
C LEU A 222 14.34 -0.13 5.46
N HIS A 223 13.29 0.68 5.33
CA HIS A 223 13.45 2.08 4.98
C HIS A 223 13.96 2.88 6.18
N GLU A 224 15.00 3.68 5.96
CA GLU A 224 15.61 4.48 7.01
C GLU A 224 14.60 5.41 7.71
N THR A 225 14.69 5.45 9.03
CA THR A 225 13.96 6.40 9.88
C THR A 225 14.76 7.71 9.92
N ASN A 226 14.54 8.57 8.93
CA ASN A 226 15.16 9.90 8.82
C ASN A 226 14.08 11.01 8.92
N PHE A 227 14.34 12.20 8.38
CA PHE A 227 13.38 13.33 8.39
C PHE A 227 12.12 13.11 7.51
N ARG A 228 11.92 11.90 6.97
CA ARG A 228 10.66 11.49 6.33
C ARG A 228 9.53 11.40 7.35
N ARG A 229 8.30 11.59 6.87
CA ARG A 229 7.12 11.59 7.74
C ARG A 229 6.77 10.19 8.27
N PHE A 230 6.87 9.15 7.45
CA PHE A 230 6.55 7.77 7.81
C PHE A 230 7.45 6.80 7.04
N SER A 231 7.93 5.74 7.70
CA SER A 231 8.81 4.72 7.11
C SER A 231 8.26 3.30 7.25
N LEU A 232 7.61 2.97 8.38
CA LEU A 232 7.11 1.61 8.61
C LEU A 232 6.01 1.20 7.61
N ASN A 233 5.20 2.16 7.17
CA ASN A 233 4.16 1.91 6.17
C ASN A 233 4.74 1.56 4.80
N LEU A 234 5.96 2.03 4.48
CA LEU A 234 6.67 1.65 3.27
C LEU A 234 7.12 0.18 3.36
N ASP A 235 7.70 -0.19 4.51
CA ASP A 235 8.16 -1.55 4.78
C ASP A 235 7.02 -2.57 4.70
N VAL A 236 5.91 -2.32 5.40
CA VAL A 236 4.73 -3.19 5.38
C VAL A 236 4.17 -3.28 3.96
N ALA A 237 4.13 -2.17 3.21
CA ALA A 237 3.61 -2.16 1.86
C ALA A 237 4.43 -3.04 0.90
N GLU A 238 5.72 -3.26 1.12
CA GLU A 238 6.53 -4.10 0.22
C GLU A 238 6.01 -5.53 0.11
N ILE A 239 5.50 -6.09 1.20
CA ILE A 239 4.92 -7.44 1.25
C ILE A 239 3.64 -7.51 0.41
N PHE A 240 2.84 -6.44 0.41
CA PHE A 240 1.51 -6.43 -0.20
C PHE A 240 1.48 -5.92 -1.64
N LYS A 241 2.49 -5.18 -2.12
CA LYS A 241 2.52 -4.66 -3.49
C LYS A 241 2.33 -5.74 -4.56
N PRO A 242 3.06 -6.89 -4.53
CA PRO A 242 2.87 -7.94 -5.54
C PRO A 242 1.44 -8.46 -5.60
N ILE A 243 0.83 -8.72 -4.44
CA ILE A 243 -0.45 -9.42 -4.33
C ILE A 243 -1.68 -8.51 -4.40
N LEU A 244 -1.49 -7.21 -4.18
CA LEU A 244 -2.52 -6.18 -4.29
C LEU A 244 -2.28 -5.31 -5.53
N VAL A 245 -1.28 -4.44 -5.49
CA VAL A 245 -1.02 -3.43 -6.51
C VAL A 245 -0.85 -4.07 -7.89
N ASP A 246 0.10 -4.99 -8.01
CA ASP A 246 0.51 -5.50 -9.32
C ASP A 246 -0.57 -6.42 -9.91
N ARG A 247 -1.21 -7.24 -9.06
CA ARG A 247 -2.36 -8.07 -9.45
C ARG A 247 -3.56 -7.26 -9.95
N ILE A 248 -3.85 -6.11 -9.32
CA ILE A 248 -4.90 -5.21 -9.79
C ILE A 248 -4.53 -4.67 -11.17
N ILE A 249 -3.30 -4.19 -11.35
CA ILE A 249 -2.80 -3.66 -12.62
C ILE A 249 -2.97 -4.70 -13.74
N PHE A 250 -2.45 -5.91 -13.53
CA PHE A 250 -2.54 -6.98 -14.52
C PHE A 250 -3.99 -7.33 -14.85
N SER A 251 -4.87 -7.41 -13.85
CA SER A 251 -6.30 -7.69 -14.07
C SER A 251 -6.97 -6.58 -14.87
N LEU A 252 -6.73 -5.32 -14.54
CA LEU A 252 -7.35 -4.17 -15.23
C LEU A 252 -6.92 -4.07 -16.69
N ILE A 253 -5.63 -4.29 -16.97
CA ILE A 253 -5.08 -4.24 -18.33
C ILE A 253 -5.56 -5.44 -19.15
N ASN A 254 -5.39 -6.66 -18.65
CA ASN A 254 -5.70 -7.88 -19.42
C ASN A 254 -7.20 -8.02 -19.71
N LYS A 255 -8.06 -7.50 -18.83
CA LYS A 255 -9.51 -7.42 -19.04
C LYS A 255 -9.96 -6.19 -19.83
N LYS A 256 -9.02 -5.33 -20.28
CA LYS A 256 -9.29 -4.08 -21.02
C LYS A 256 -10.23 -3.12 -20.28
N VAL A 257 -10.27 -3.19 -18.96
CA VAL A 257 -11.08 -2.32 -18.10
C VAL A 257 -10.44 -0.93 -18.05
N ILE A 258 -9.11 -0.88 -17.86
CA ILE A 258 -8.32 0.34 -18.04
C ILE A 258 -7.71 0.34 -19.45
N GLN A 259 -7.63 1.53 -20.05
CA GLN A 259 -7.29 1.75 -21.46
C GLN A 259 -6.65 3.13 -21.61
N ALA A 260 -6.01 3.39 -22.76
CA ALA A 260 -5.29 4.64 -23.01
C ALA A 260 -6.15 5.90 -22.78
N LYS A 261 -7.45 5.85 -23.10
CA LYS A 261 -8.44 6.92 -22.91
C LYS A 261 -8.68 7.34 -21.45
N HIS A 262 -8.19 6.57 -20.48
CA HIS A 262 -8.34 6.85 -19.05
C HIS A 262 -7.12 7.58 -18.46
N PHE A 263 -6.21 8.01 -19.33
CA PHE A 263 -5.01 8.73 -18.98
C PHE A 263 -4.97 10.05 -19.74
N GLU A 264 -4.29 11.01 -19.16
CA GLU A 264 -4.10 12.34 -19.70
C GLU A 264 -2.62 12.74 -19.55
N ASP A 265 -2.16 13.58 -20.47
CA ASP A 265 -0.87 14.24 -20.32
C ASP A 265 -1.00 15.32 -19.23
N GLY A 266 -0.05 15.34 -18.30
CA GLY A 266 0.01 16.33 -17.25
C GLY A 266 1.27 17.18 -17.32
N PRO A 267 1.50 18.00 -16.28
CA PRO A 267 2.62 18.92 -16.23
C PRO A 267 3.96 18.20 -16.38
N SER A 268 4.93 18.91 -16.96
CA SER A 268 6.31 18.44 -17.12
C SER A 268 6.45 17.13 -17.91
N GLY A 269 5.54 16.86 -18.85
CA GLY A 269 5.59 15.70 -19.74
C GLY A 269 5.23 14.36 -19.05
N GLY A 270 4.57 14.41 -17.89
CA GLY A 270 4.11 13.20 -17.20
C GLY A 270 2.78 12.68 -17.73
N ILE A 271 2.52 11.38 -17.56
CA ILE A 271 1.23 10.75 -17.87
C ILE A 271 0.50 10.41 -16.57
N TYR A 272 -0.76 10.79 -16.45
CA TYR A 272 -1.55 10.65 -15.24
C TYR A 272 -2.90 9.97 -15.49
N LEU A 273 -3.49 9.41 -14.44
CA LEU A 273 -4.88 8.93 -14.49
C LEU A 273 -5.81 10.14 -14.42
N GLN A 274 -6.64 10.31 -15.44
CA GLN A 274 -7.77 11.24 -15.36
C GLN A 274 -8.83 10.70 -14.39
N GLU A 275 -9.81 11.52 -14.01
CA GLU A 275 -10.79 11.17 -12.99
C GLU A 275 -11.52 9.84 -13.25
N SER A 276 -11.94 9.58 -14.49
CA SER A 276 -12.59 8.31 -14.85
C SER A 276 -11.67 7.10 -14.61
N GLY A 277 -10.37 7.25 -14.90
CA GLY A 277 -9.36 6.23 -14.64
C GLY A 277 -9.15 6.01 -13.14
N ARG A 278 -9.09 7.10 -12.36
CA ARG A 278 -8.98 7.01 -10.89
C ARG A 278 -10.16 6.27 -10.27
N LYS A 279 -11.40 6.55 -10.70
CA LYS A 279 -12.61 5.84 -10.23
C LYS A 279 -12.58 4.34 -10.51
N ILE A 280 -12.13 3.94 -11.70
CA ILE A 280 -11.94 2.52 -12.06
C ILE A 280 -10.92 1.86 -11.13
N VAL A 281 -9.75 2.47 -10.98
CA VAL A 281 -8.64 1.90 -10.21
C VAL A 281 -8.97 1.82 -8.72
N VAL A 282 -9.60 2.86 -8.17
CA VAL A 282 -10.06 2.89 -6.77
C VAL A 282 -11.14 1.84 -6.51
N SER A 283 -12.09 1.65 -7.43
CA SER A 283 -13.12 0.61 -7.28
C SER A 283 -12.49 -0.78 -7.23
N ALA A 284 -11.53 -1.07 -8.12
CA ALA A 284 -10.80 -2.33 -8.13
C ALA A 284 -9.92 -2.52 -6.88
N TRP A 285 -9.33 -1.44 -6.37
CA TRP A 285 -8.57 -1.45 -5.11
C TRP A 285 -9.44 -1.83 -3.91
N GLU A 286 -10.60 -1.20 -3.77
CA GLU A 286 -11.52 -1.51 -2.67
C GLU A 286 -12.10 -2.92 -2.76
N GLU A 287 -12.52 -3.35 -3.96
CA GLU A 287 -12.97 -4.72 -4.17
C GLU A 287 -11.89 -5.71 -3.74
N ARG A 288 -10.64 -5.47 -4.16
CA ARG A 288 -9.51 -6.32 -3.80
C ARG A 288 -9.22 -6.33 -2.30
N LEU A 289 -9.32 -5.19 -1.61
CA LEU A 289 -9.11 -5.12 -0.17
C LEU A 289 -10.20 -5.84 0.64
N GLN A 290 -11.43 -5.87 0.12
CA GLN A 290 -12.58 -6.53 0.74
C GLN A 290 -12.64 -8.03 0.44
N GLN A 291 -12.05 -8.50 -0.66
CA GLN A 291 -11.89 -9.91 -0.95
C GLN A 291 -11.28 -10.65 0.25
N THR A 292 -11.83 -11.83 0.54
CA THR A 292 -11.42 -12.65 1.68
C THR A 292 -10.67 -13.89 1.22
N ILE A 293 -9.69 -14.30 2.02
CA ILE A 293 -8.94 -15.54 1.86
C ILE A 293 -9.12 -16.40 3.11
N ASP A 294 -9.05 -17.72 2.96
CA ASP A 294 -9.07 -18.65 4.09
C ASP A 294 -7.71 -18.60 4.81
N HIS A 295 -7.71 -18.17 6.07
CA HIS A 295 -6.47 -18.05 6.84
C HIS A 295 -6.13 -19.40 7.49
N PRO A 296 -4.99 -20.04 7.14
CA PRO A 296 -4.71 -21.43 7.49
C PRO A 296 -4.65 -21.67 9.01
N ARG A 297 -4.03 -20.75 9.76
CA ARG A 297 -3.92 -20.86 11.23
C ARG A 297 -5.21 -20.48 11.99
N LEU A 298 -5.99 -19.52 11.50
CA LEU A 298 -7.18 -19.00 12.20
C LEU A 298 -8.47 -19.74 11.81
N LYS A 299 -8.42 -20.57 10.76
CA LYS A 299 -9.57 -21.32 10.23
C LYS A 299 -10.80 -20.44 9.98
N ARG A 300 -10.58 -19.21 9.53
CA ARG A 300 -11.62 -18.23 9.18
C ARG A 300 -11.21 -17.41 7.98
N LYS A 301 -12.20 -16.81 7.33
CA LYS A 301 -12.00 -15.85 6.25
C LYS A 301 -11.48 -14.53 6.79
N VAL A 302 -10.43 -14.01 6.14
CA VAL A 302 -9.82 -12.71 6.47
C VAL A 302 -9.71 -11.89 5.18
N SER A 303 -10.10 -10.62 5.23
CA SER A 303 -9.95 -9.71 4.09
C SER A 303 -8.50 -9.31 3.90
N TYR A 304 -8.10 -8.90 2.69
CA TYR A 304 -6.74 -8.37 2.48
C TYR A 304 -6.43 -7.15 3.35
N ARG A 305 -7.42 -6.29 3.64
CA ARG A 305 -7.23 -5.20 4.62
C ARG A 305 -6.95 -5.73 6.03
N GLY A 306 -7.71 -6.75 6.46
CA GLY A 306 -7.49 -7.41 7.76
C GLY A 306 -6.14 -8.11 7.82
N LEU A 307 -5.71 -8.72 6.72
CA LEU A 307 -4.42 -9.39 6.60
C LEU A 307 -3.26 -8.40 6.74
N MET A 308 -3.36 -7.20 6.15
CA MET A 308 -2.38 -6.14 6.34
C MET A 308 -2.27 -5.71 7.80
N ARG A 309 -3.39 -5.62 8.53
CA ARG A 309 -3.36 -5.37 9.98
C ARG A 309 -2.71 -6.52 10.75
N MET A 310 -3.00 -7.76 10.37
CA MET A 310 -2.35 -8.93 10.97
C MET A 310 -0.83 -8.93 10.73
N GLU A 311 -0.36 -8.43 9.59
CA GLU A 311 1.07 -8.25 9.32
C GLU A 311 1.73 -7.36 10.37
N VAL A 312 1.11 -6.21 10.63
CA VAL A 312 1.58 -5.25 11.64
C VAL A 312 1.59 -5.89 13.03
N HIS A 313 0.57 -6.65 13.40
CA HIS A 313 0.55 -7.36 14.69
C HIS A 313 1.60 -8.47 14.81
N LYS A 314 1.96 -9.16 13.72
CA LYS A 314 3.07 -10.12 13.75
C LYS A 314 4.39 -9.42 14.02
N LEU A 315 4.61 -8.25 13.42
CA LEU A 315 5.79 -7.43 13.67
C LEU A 315 5.81 -6.91 15.11
N GLU A 316 4.67 -6.46 15.62
CA GLU A 316 4.53 -6.01 17.02
C GLU A 316 4.91 -7.10 18.02
N LYS A 317 4.40 -8.33 17.84
CA LYS A 317 4.78 -9.49 18.67
C LYS A 317 6.26 -9.82 18.60
N HIS A 318 6.89 -9.64 17.44
CA HIS A 318 8.32 -9.87 17.29
C HIS A 318 9.15 -8.83 18.02
N ILE A 319 8.78 -7.56 17.91
CA ILE A 319 9.43 -6.45 18.62
C ILE A 319 9.35 -6.64 20.15
N LEU A 320 8.22 -7.15 20.64
CA LEU A 320 8.02 -7.45 22.06
C LEU A 320 8.69 -8.75 22.52
N GLY A 321 9.25 -9.56 21.61
CA GLY A 321 9.90 -10.83 21.91
C GLY A 321 8.95 -12.03 22.08
N ASP A 322 7.66 -11.86 21.80
CA ASP A 322 6.65 -12.91 21.97
C ASP A 322 6.71 -13.99 20.88
N GLN A 323 6.95 -13.59 19.63
CA GLN A 323 6.92 -14.49 18.48
C GLN A 323 7.80 -13.98 17.34
N THR A 324 8.61 -14.85 16.73
CA THR A 324 9.41 -14.50 15.55
C THR A 324 8.53 -14.02 14.39
N TYR A 325 8.93 -12.91 13.75
CA TYR A 325 8.22 -12.37 12.60
C TYR A 325 8.37 -13.28 11.38
N GLU A 326 7.24 -13.77 10.87
CA GLU A 326 7.14 -14.48 9.60
C GLU A 326 6.29 -13.63 8.65
N PRO A 327 6.84 -13.14 7.52
CA PRO A 327 6.08 -12.30 6.60
C PRO A 327 4.91 -13.08 5.98
N HIS A 328 3.83 -12.40 5.62
CA HIS A 328 2.75 -13.05 4.89
C HIS A 328 3.22 -13.46 3.50
N ILE A 329 2.97 -14.72 3.13
CA ILE A 329 3.16 -15.26 1.79
C ILE A 329 1.82 -15.73 1.27
N SER A 330 1.47 -15.26 0.09
CA SER A 330 0.23 -15.58 -0.60
C SER A 330 0.20 -17.04 -1.08
N GLY A 331 -0.89 -17.76 -0.79
CA GLY A 331 -0.99 -19.22 -1.01
C GLY A 331 -1.98 -19.70 -2.09
N TRP A 332 -2.35 -18.87 -3.05
CA TRP A 332 -3.37 -19.17 -4.08
C TRP A 332 -2.83 -19.16 -5.50
#